data_AF-A0AAD8CEN1-F1
#
_entry.id   AF-A0AAD8CEN1-F1
#
_cell.length_a   1.000
_cell.length_b   1.000
_cell.length_c   1.000
_cell.angle_alpha   90.00
_cell.angle_beta   90.00
_cell.angle_gamma   90.00
#
_symmetry.space_group_name_H-M   'P 1'
#
loop_
_entity.id
_entity.type
_entity.pdbx_description
1 polymer ?
#
loop_
_entity_poly.entity_id
_entity_poly.type
_entity_poly.pdbx_seq_one_letter_code
_entity_poly.pdbx_strand_id
1 'polypeptide(L)'
;MQTNEPEESGSLVEESGLNWIDFLPEEEDVHNFISDQKLQQLEKLLLEDIVSDEQIFDWVEANLEESQMSSTPFLRALMTAVCKAAVKGDSTTSRVDTAIIQRRLPVLLKYLNSDTEKQLQALYALQALIVKLDQPPSKFARMFFDCLYDEDVISEDAFYKWEVSKDPSELEGKGVALKSVTAFFTWLREAEEESGRQLIRRRDLPISAERPIAKKKKKEIQLKQMYKKNSTYMHR
;
A
#
# COMPACT_ATOMS: atom_id res chain seq x y z
N MET A 1 20.43 -23.66 25.63
CA MET A 1 20.08 -23.70 24.21
C MET A 1 20.04 -22.27 23.73
N GLN A 2 21.11 -21.80 23.10
CA GLN A 2 21.19 -20.47 22.51
C GLN A 2 20.51 -20.51 21.15
N THR A 3 19.55 -19.61 20.97
CA THR A 3 18.87 -19.32 19.71
C THR A 3 19.76 -18.39 18.90
N ASN A 4 20.35 -18.87 17.81
CA ASN A 4 21.07 -18.02 16.88
C ASN A 4 20.09 -17.34 15.92
N GLU A 5 20.18 -16.02 15.87
CA GLU A 5 19.57 -15.12 14.89
C GLU A 5 20.20 -15.32 13.50
N PRO A 6 19.48 -15.04 12.39
CA PRO A 6 20.04 -15.15 11.05
C PRO A 6 20.37 -13.77 10.46
N GLU A 7 21.18 -12.94 11.15
CA GLU A 7 21.61 -11.64 10.59
C GLU A 7 23.07 -11.62 10.06
N GLU A 8 23.82 -12.72 10.17
CA GLU A 8 25.25 -12.76 9.77
C GLU A 8 25.58 -13.77 8.64
N SER A 9 24.60 -14.29 7.91
CA SER A 9 24.86 -15.37 6.94
C SER A 9 25.37 -14.90 5.58
N GLY A 10 25.14 -13.64 5.20
CA GLY A 10 25.54 -13.09 3.89
C GLY A 10 27.04 -12.82 3.76
N SER A 11 27.59 -12.08 4.73
CA SER A 11 29.00 -11.65 4.74
C SER A 11 29.98 -12.81 4.98
N LEU A 12 29.56 -13.81 5.76
CA LEU A 12 30.42 -14.94 6.13
C LEU A 12 30.81 -15.83 4.95
N VAL A 13 29.99 -15.90 3.89
CA VAL A 13 30.25 -16.74 2.71
C VAL A 13 31.35 -16.14 1.84
N GLU A 14 31.32 -14.82 1.62
CA GLU A 14 32.39 -14.10 0.91
C GLU A 14 33.70 -14.08 1.70
N GLU A 15 33.66 -13.90 3.03
CA GLU A 15 34.86 -13.94 3.88
C GLU A 15 35.49 -15.34 3.98
N SER A 16 34.70 -16.39 3.80
CA SER A 16 35.17 -17.78 3.80
C SER A 16 35.76 -18.24 2.46
N GLY A 17 35.75 -17.39 1.43
CA GLY A 17 36.17 -17.74 0.07
C GLY A 17 35.25 -18.72 -0.65
N LEU A 18 34.00 -18.85 -0.17
CA LEU A 18 32.97 -19.70 -0.76
C LEU A 18 32.14 -18.89 -1.76
N ASN A 19 31.67 -19.54 -2.83
CA ASN A 19 30.79 -18.91 -3.80
C ASN A 19 29.36 -19.41 -3.60
N TRP A 20 28.38 -18.51 -3.61
CA TRP A 20 26.97 -18.86 -3.55
C TRP A 20 26.54 -19.82 -4.67
N ILE A 21 27.20 -19.77 -5.84
CA ILE A 21 27.00 -20.75 -6.93
C ILE A 21 27.16 -22.20 -6.47
N ASP A 22 28.00 -22.47 -5.47
CA ASP A 22 28.28 -23.83 -5.01
C ASP A 22 27.13 -24.42 -4.16
N PHE A 23 26.18 -23.59 -3.73
CA PHE A 23 25.07 -23.96 -2.86
C PHE A 23 23.70 -23.80 -3.52
N LEU A 24 23.66 -23.28 -4.74
CA LEU A 24 22.43 -23.10 -5.50
C LEU A 24 22.22 -24.25 -6.49
N PRO A 25 20.96 -24.59 -6.82
CA PRO A 25 20.65 -25.42 -7.99
C PRO A 25 21.28 -24.83 -9.26
N GLU A 26 21.73 -25.68 -10.19
CA GLU A 26 22.43 -25.25 -11.42
C GLU A 26 21.63 -24.27 -12.31
N GLU A 27 20.32 -24.13 -12.08
CA GLU A 27 19.41 -23.25 -12.83
C GLU A 27 19.08 -21.93 -12.11
N GLU A 28 19.54 -21.74 -10.87
CA GLU A 28 19.17 -20.58 -10.05
C GLU A 28 20.25 -19.50 -10.08
N ASP A 29 19.85 -18.28 -10.45
CA ASP A 29 20.73 -17.13 -10.51
C ASP A 29 21.00 -16.58 -9.10
N VAL A 30 22.28 -16.47 -8.73
CA VAL A 30 22.73 -15.98 -7.40
C VAL A 30 22.16 -14.61 -7.07
N HIS A 31 22.10 -13.71 -8.04
CA HIS A 31 21.63 -12.35 -7.81
C HIS A 31 20.12 -12.33 -7.53
N ASN A 32 19.34 -13.16 -8.23
CA ASN A 32 17.91 -13.33 -7.94
C ASN A 32 17.69 -13.94 -6.55
N PHE A 33 18.44 -14.98 -6.18
CA PHE A 33 18.34 -15.60 -4.86
C PHE A 33 18.64 -14.59 -3.74
N ILE A 34 19.72 -13.82 -3.87
CA ILE A 34 20.09 -12.78 -2.89
C ILE A 34 19.01 -11.69 -2.81
N SER A 35 18.44 -11.30 -3.95
CA SER A 35 17.36 -10.32 -4.01
C SER A 35 16.12 -10.81 -3.28
N ASP A 36 15.72 -12.06 -3.50
CA ASP A 36 14.57 -12.67 -2.82
C ASP A 36 14.78 -12.78 -1.31
N GLN A 37 15.99 -13.16 -0.87
CA GLN A 37 16.34 -13.18 0.56
C GLN A 37 16.21 -11.79 1.21
N LYS A 38 16.71 -10.75 0.54
CA LYS A 38 16.58 -9.36 1.01
C LYS A 38 15.11 -8.95 1.10
N LEU A 39 14.28 -9.29 0.11
CA LEU A 39 12.85 -8.98 0.15
C LEU A 39 12.13 -9.71 1.30
N GLN A 40 12.45 -10.97 1.57
CA GLN A 40 11.90 -11.70 2.72
C GLN A 40 12.29 -11.05 4.06
N GLN A 41 13.54 -10.60 4.19
CA GLN A 41 13.99 -9.88 5.38
C GLN A 41 13.25 -8.54 5.55
N LEU A 42 13.07 -7.79 4.46
CA LEU A 42 12.28 -6.56 4.48
C LEU A 42 10.83 -6.81 4.93
N GLU A 43 10.17 -7.86 4.40
CA GLU A 43 8.83 -8.22 4.81
C GLU A 43 8.76 -8.49 6.32
N LYS A 44 9.76 -9.20 6.87
CA LYS A 44 9.85 -9.48 8.30
C LYS A 44 10.00 -8.19 9.12
N LEU A 45 10.91 -7.29 8.72
CA LEU A 45 11.11 -6.00 9.39
C LEU A 45 9.83 -5.14 9.38
N LEU A 46 9.10 -5.14 8.27
CA LEU A 46 7.84 -4.39 8.13
C LEU A 46 6.71 -4.95 8.99
N LEU A 47 6.72 -6.25 9.27
CA LEU A 47 5.77 -6.93 10.15
C LEU A 47 6.10 -6.72 11.64
N GLU A 48 7.35 -6.40 11.98
CA GLU A 48 7.76 -6.16 13.36
C GLU A 48 7.30 -4.79 13.87
N ASP A 49 6.51 -4.80 14.95
CA ASP A 49 5.89 -3.59 15.52
C ASP A 49 6.90 -2.64 16.20
N ILE A 50 8.09 -3.14 16.55
CA ILE A 50 9.14 -2.38 17.26
C ILE A 50 10.05 -1.59 16.33
N VAL A 51 10.11 -1.95 15.05
CA VAL A 51 11.04 -1.34 14.09
C VAL A 51 10.51 0.04 13.70
N SER A 52 11.34 1.07 13.83
CA SER A 52 11.00 2.44 13.40
C SER A 52 11.10 2.61 11.88
N ASP A 53 10.47 3.65 11.35
CA ASP A 53 10.56 3.94 9.90
C ASP A 53 12.00 4.32 9.49
N GLU A 54 12.76 4.97 10.38
CA GLU A 54 14.18 5.31 10.17
C GLU A 54 15.02 4.04 9.99
N GLN A 55 14.84 3.04 10.86
CA GLN A 55 15.53 1.76 10.72
C GLN A 55 15.16 1.02 9.42
N ILE A 56 13.91 1.15 8.95
CA ILE A 56 13.50 0.59 7.66
C ILE A 56 14.23 1.31 6.52
N PHE A 57 14.33 2.64 6.55
CA PHE A 57 15.06 3.40 5.55
C PHE A 57 16.54 3.05 5.54
N ASP A 58 17.19 3.05 6.71
CA ASP A 58 18.60 2.69 6.86
C ASP A 58 18.86 1.28 6.32
N TRP A 59 17.99 0.33 6.64
CA TRP A 59 18.11 -1.04 6.15
C TRP A 59 17.95 -1.11 4.63
N VAL A 60 16.94 -0.44 4.06
CA VAL A 60 16.74 -0.44 2.60
C VAL A 60 17.92 0.20 1.89
N GLU A 61 18.44 1.33 2.37
CA GLU A 61 19.58 2.02 1.78
C GLU A 61 20.89 1.22 1.89
N ALA A 62 21.07 0.45 2.98
CA ALA A 62 22.24 -0.40 3.15
C ALA A 62 22.18 -1.70 2.33
N ASN A 63 20.98 -2.23 2.06
CA ASN A 63 20.83 -3.57 1.48
C ASN A 63 20.36 -3.59 0.02
N LEU A 64 19.69 -2.54 -0.46
CA LEU A 64 19.13 -2.49 -1.81
C LEU A 64 19.78 -1.38 -2.64
N GLU A 65 19.99 -1.67 -3.92
CA GLU A 65 20.40 -0.65 -4.89
C GLU A 65 19.22 0.22 -5.31
N GLU A 66 19.49 1.42 -5.83
CA GLU A 66 18.45 2.35 -6.31
C GLU A 66 17.54 1.73 -7.40
N SER A 67 18.13 0.86 -8.25
CA SER A 67 17.40 0.07 -9.26
C SER A 67 16.40 -0.90 -8.62
N GLN A 68 16.78 -1.54 -7.52
CA GLN A 68 15.96 -2.50 -6.78
C GLN A 68 14.87 -1.81 -5.97
N MET A 69 15.12 -0.61 -5.42
CA MET A 69 14.13 0.19 -4.68
C MET A 69 12.95 0.67 -5.54
N SER A 70 13.09 0.63 -6.87
CA SER A 70 12.01 0.95 -7.82
C SER A 70 11.47 -0.29 -8.54
N SER A 71 11.95 -1.48 -8.19
CA SER A 71 11.59 -2.72 -8.87
C SER A 71 10.19 -3.21 -8.47
N THR A 72 9.52 -3.88 -9.41
CA THR A 72 8.19 -4.47 -9.15
C THR A 72 8.18 -5.42 -7.94
N PRO A 73 9.15 -6.35 -7.77
CA PRO A 73 9.17 -7.23 -6.60
C PRO A 73 9.25 -6.47 -5.28
N PHE A 74 10.10 -5.44 -5.20
CA PHE A 74 10.23 -4.62 -3.99
C PHE A 74 8.94 -3.89 -3.64
N LEU A 75 8.32 -3.20 -4.60
CA LEU A 75 7.09 -2.43 -4.36
C LEU A 75 5.94 -3.34 -3.93
N ARG A 76 5.87 -4.54 -4.51
CA ARG A 76 4.87 -5.56 -4.16
C ARG A 76 5.11 -6.14 -2.77
N ALA A 77 6.36 -6.44 -2.41
CA ALA A 77 6.72 -6.93 -1.08
C ALA A 77 6.40 -5.88 -0.01
N LEU A 78 6.79 -4.61 -0.24
CA LEU A 78 6.50 -3.47 0.64
C LEU A 78 4.99 -3.34 0.90
N MET A 79 4.18 -3.27 -0.16
CA MET A 79 2.72 -3.14 -0.02
C MET A 79 2.10 -4.36 0.66
N THR A 80 2.54 -5.57 0.31
CA THR A 80 2.04 -6.82 0.88
C THR A 80 2.33 -6.89 2.38
N ALA A 81 3.56 -6.58 2.80
CA ALA A 81 3.95 -6.65 4.21
C ALA A 81 3.17 -5.64 5.07
N VAL A 82 3.05 -4.39 4.62
CA VAL A 82 2.30 -3.35 5.35
C VAL A 82 0.82 -3.73 5.45
N CYS A 83 0.20 -4.17 4.35
CA CYS A 83 -1.21 -4.57 4.37
C CYS A 83 -1.44 -5.83 5.20
N LYS A 84 -0.52 -6.81 5.16
CA LYS A 84 -0.56 -8.02 5.98
C LYS A 84 -0.43 -7.70 7.47
N ALA A 85 0.47 -6.78 7.84
CA ALA A 85 0.59 -6.29 9.22
C ALA A 85 -0.72 -5.66 9.74
N ALA A 86 -1.45 -4.99 8.85
CA ALA A 86 -2.72 -4.34 9.16
C ALA A 86 -3.90 -5.31 9.32
N VAL A 87 -3.80 -6.56 8.85
CA VAL A 87 -4.87 -7.55 9.06
C VAL A 87 -4.74 -8.15 10.46
N LYS A 88 -5.78 -7.98 11.28
CA LYS A 88 -5.87 -8.53 12.65
C LYS A 88 -7.09 -9.43 12.79
N GLY A 89 -6.97 -10.51 13.55
CA GLY A 89 -8.08 -11.42 13.86
C GLY A 89 -7.87 -12.83 13.31
N ASP A 90 -8.84 -13.71 13.54
CA ASP A 90 -8.88 -15.07 12.99
C ASP A 90 -9.65 -15.15 11.67
N SER A 91 -9.77 -16.36 11.11
CA SER A 91 -10.47 -16.67 9.85
C SER A 91 -11.98 -16.40 9.86
N THR A 92 -12.54 -15.76 10.88
CA THR A 92 -13.96 -15.36 10.91
C THR A 92 -14.17 -13.92 11.41
N THR A 93 -13.19 -13.34 12.12
CA THR A 93 -13.26 -12.01 12.73
C THR A 93 -12.23 -11.02 12.20
N SER A 94 -11.54 -11.38 11.11
CA SER A 94 -10.49 -10.56 10.51
C SER A 94 -10.98 -9.14 10.19
N ARG A 95 -10.17 -8.14 10.57
CA ARG A 95 -10.40 -6.72 10.36
C ARG A 95 -9.10 -6.05 9.91
N VAL A 96 -9.24 -4.95 9.16
CA VAL A 96 -8.10 -4.09 8.81
C VAL A 96 -7.96 -3.03 9.89
N ASP A 97 -6.82 -3.00 10.54
CA ASP A 97 -6.39 -1.95 11.45
C ASP A 97 -5.62 -0.88 10.67
N THR A 98 -6.35 0.18 10.30
CA THR A 98 -5.78 1.27 9.49
C THR A 98 -4.70 2.05 10.24
N ALA A 99 -4.60 1.95 11.57
CA ALA A 99 -3.55 2.61 12.34
C ALA A 99 -2.15 2.09 11.97
N ILE A 100 -2.05 0.82 11.55
CA ILE A 100 -0.78 0.22 11.13
C ILE A 100 -0.35 0.78 9.78
N ILE A 101 -1.29 0.93 8.85
CA ILE A 101 -1.04 1.56 7.55
C ILE A 101 -0.61 3.01 7.77
N GLN A 102 -1.32 3.74 8.65
CA GLN A 102 -1.00 5.12 9.01
C GLN A 102 0.39 5.26 9.62
N ARG A 103 0.80 4.32 10.49
CA ARG A 103 2.15 4.29 11.05
C ARG A 103 3.22 4.16 9.97
N ARG A 104 2.99 3.33 8.95
CA ARG A 104 3.95 3.07 7.86
C ARG A 104 3.81 3.99 6.65
N LEU A 105 3.02 5.07 6.76
CA LEU A 105 2.85 6.04 5.67
C LEU A 105 4.15 6.66 5.17
N PRO A 106 5.12 7.06 6.02
CA PRO A 106 6.36 7.65 5.52
C PRO A 106 7.09 6.71 4.57
N VAL A 107 7.11 5.41 4.88
CA VAL A 107 7.73 4.37 4.05
C VAL A 107 6.95 4.20 2.74
N LEU A 108 5.63 4.04 2.81
CA LEU A 108 4.80 3.89 1.61
C LEU A 108 4.92 5.10 0.67
N LEU A 109 4.88 6.32 1.21
CA LEU A 109 4.97 7.56 0.43
C LEU A 109 6.37 7.73 -0.20
N LYS A 110 7.44 7.36 0.51
CA LYS A 110 8.81 7.45 0.00
C LYS A 110 8.99 6.63 -1.29
N TYR A 111 8.44 5.42 -1.35
CA TYR A 111 8.68 4.50 -2.46
C TYR A 111 7.57 4.47 -3.53
N LEU A 112 6.31 4.74 -3.16
CA LEU A 112 5.16 4.63 -4.08
C LEU A 112 4.70 5.97 -4.67
N ASN A 113 4.88 7.09 -3.97
CA ASN A 113 4.27 8.37 -4.38
C ASN A 113 4.92 9.00 -5.62
N SER A 114 6.05 8.47 -6.09
CA SER A 114 6.80 9.09 -7.20
C SER A 114 6.16 8.86 -8.58
N ASP A 115 5.41 7.77 -8.77
CA ASP A 115 4.95 7.34 -10.10
C ASP A 115 3.66 6.51 -10.01
N THR A 116 2.71 6.81 -10.90
CA THR A 116 1.46 6.05 -11.08
C THR A 116 1.70 4.55 -11.35
N GLU A 117 2.76 4.17 -12.06
CA GLU A 117 3.07 2.77 -12.35
C GLU A 117 3.49 2.03 -11.08
N LYS A 118 4.26 2.68 -10.18
CA LYS A 118 4.61 2.09 -8.87
C LYS A 118 3.37 1.90 -8.00
N GLN A 119 2.47 2.88 -8.01
CA GLN A 119 1.17 2.79 -7.34
C GLN A 119 0.32 1.65 -7.89
N LEU A 120 0.34 1.45 -9.22
CA LEU A 120 -0.35 0.34 -9.87
C LEU A 120 0.21 -1.02 -9.43
N GLN A 121 1.53 -1.16 -9.32
CA GLN A 121 2.16 -2.38 -8.77
C GLN A 121 1.74 -2.67 -7.34
N ALA A 122 1.60 -1.63 -6.51
CA ALA A 122 1.05 -1.74 -5.17
C ALA A 122 -0.42 -2.24 -5.17
N LEU A 123 -1.27 -1.74 -6.08
CA LEU A 123 -2.66 -2.21 -6.20
C LEU A 123 -2.75 -3.68 -6.62
N TYR A 124 -1.87 -4.14 -7.52
CA TYR A 124 -1.76 -5.57 -7.87
C TYR A 124 -1.32 -6.43 -6.67
N ALA A 125 -0.34 -5.98 -5.89
CA ALA A 125 0.07 -6.66 -4.66
C ALA A 125 -1.07 -6.80 -3.66
N LEU A 126 -1.83 -5.72 -3.46
CA LEU A 126 -2.99 -5.70 -2.58
C LEU A 126 -4.08 -6.66 -3.07
N GLN A 127 -4.37 -6.69 -4.38
CA GLN A 127 -5.30 -7.65 -4.98
C GLN A 127 -4.86 -9.09 -4.69
N ALA A 128 -3.60 -9.42 -4.95
CA ALA A 128 -3.06 -10.75 -4.71
C ALA A 128 -3.13 -11.14 -3.22
N LEU A 129 -2.86 -10.20 -2.31
CA LEU A 129 -3.00 -10.43 -0.87
C LEU A 129 -4.46 -10.72 -0.48
N ILE A 130 -5.42 -9.95 -1.00
CA ILE A 130 -6.85 -10.15 -0.72
C ILE A 130 -7.31 -11.55 -1.16
N VAL A 131 -6.82 -12.04 -2.30
CA VAL A 131 -7.08 -13.41 -2.76
C VAL A 131 -6.50 -14.44 -1.79
N LYS A 132 -5.23 -14.29 -1.40
CA LYS A 132 -4.53 -15.21 -0.49
C LYS A 132 -5.15 -15.28 0.89
N LEU A 133 -5.82 -14.23 1.35
CA LEU A 133 -6.42 -14.18 2.67
C LEU A 133 -7.70 -15.05 2.80
N ASP A 134 -8.28 -15.58 1.73
CA ASP A 134 -9.40 -16.55 1.74
C ASP A 134 -10.57 -16.20 2.70
N GLN A 135 -10.86 -14.91 2.82
CA GLN A 135 -11.89 -14.33 3.68
C GLN A 135 -12.82 -13.48 2.81
N PRO A 136 -14.11 -13.28 3.16
CA PRO A 136 -15.08 -12.64 2.28
C PRO A 136 -14.48 -11.36 1.67
N PRO A 137 -14.11 -11.40 0.38
CA PRO A 137 -13.17 -10.44 -0.20
C PRO A 137 -13.77 -9.03 -0.35
N SER A 138 -15.06 -8.89 0.00
CA SER A 138 -15.83 -7.68 -0.12
C SER A 138 -15.56 -6.62 0.95
N LYS A 139 -14.99 -6.98 2.12
CA LYS A 139 -14.77 -5.99 3.20
C LYS A 139 -13.38 -5.39 3.20
N PHE A 140 -12.34 -6.16 2.88
CA PHE A 140 -10.96 -5.68 3.00
C PHE A 140 -10.54 -4.76 1.86
N ALA A 141 -10.90 -5.10 0.61
CA ALA A 141 -10.53 -4.28 -0.54
C ALA A 141 -11.01 -2.82 -0.37
N ARG A 142 -12.26 -2.64 0.06
CA ARG A 142 -12.83 -1.31 0.30
C ARG A 142 -12.06 -0.53 1.39
N MET A 143 -11.76 -1.16 2.53
CA MET A 143 -11.06 -0.50 3.63
C MET A 143 -9.64 -0.07 3.24
N PHE A 144 -8.91 -0.93 2.54
CA PHE A 144 -7.58 -0.60 2.03
C PHE A 144 -7.64 0.52 0.99
N PHE A 145 -8.59 0.48 0.05
CA PHE A 145 -8.73 1.52 -0.98
C PHE A 145 -9.07 2.88 -0.37
N ASP A 146 -10.02 2.92 0.59
CA ASP A 146 -10.37 4.15 1.30
C ASP A 146 -9.14 4.72 2.03
N CYS A 147 -8.40 3.88 2.77
CA CYS A 147 -7.21 4.33 3.51
C CYS A 147 -6.08 4.82 2.59
N LEU A 148 -5.79 4.09 1.52
CA LEU A 148 -4.70 4.42 0.59
C LEU A 148 -5.02 5.67 -0.24
N TYR A 149 -6.28 5.89 -0.60
CA TYR A 149 -6.75 7.12 -1.23
C TYR A 149 -6.67 8.30 -0.26
N ASP A 150 -7.16 8.11 0.96
CA ASP A 150 -7.29 9.15 1.96
C ASP A 150 -5.95 9.73 2.44
N GLU A 151 -4.91 8.90 2.45
CA GLU A 151 -3.55 9.24 2.88
C GLU A 151 -2.63 9.61 1.70
N ASP A 152 -3.19 9.85 0.50
CA ASP A 152 -2.48 10.23 -0.72
C ASP A 152 -1.41 9.21 -1.17
N VAL A 153 -1.53 7.92 -0.82
CA VAL A 153 -0.58 6.87 -1.22
C VAL A 153 -0.82 6.42 -2.66
N ILE A 154 -2.09 6.33 -3.07
CA ILE A 154 -2.51 5.92 -4.40
C ILE A 154 -3.38 7.02 -5.02
N SER A 155 -2.99 7.48 -6.21
CA SER A 155 -3.72 8.50 -6.96
C SER A 155 -4.98 7.96 -7.65
N GLU A 156 -5.89 8.86 -8.00
CA GLU A 156 -7.09 8.55 -8.81
C GLU A 156 -6.70 7.88 -10.14
N ASP A 157 -5.65 8.38 -10.80
CA ASP A 157 -5.14 7.82 -12.05
C ASP A 157 -4.68 6.37 -11.89
N ALA A 158 -4.01 6.04 -10.79
CA ALA A 158 -3.58 4.66 -10.51
C ALA A 158 -4.79 3.75 -10.27
N PHE A 159 -5.80 4.20 -9.51
CA PHE A 159 -7.04 3.45 -9.31
C PHE A 159 -7.78 3.20 -10.63
N TYR A 160 -7.90 4.21 -11.50
CA TYR A 160 -8.55 4.04 -12.80
C TYR A 160 -7.76 3.12 -13.73
N LYS A 161 -6.42 3.23 -13.77
CA LYS A 161 -5.56 2.31 -14.52
C LYS A 161 -5.73 0.87 -14.04
N TRP A 162 -5.77 0.66 -12.73
CA TRP A 162 -6.04 -0.66 -12.15
C TRP A 162 -7.43 -1.17 -12.55
N GLU A 163 -8.46 -0.32 -12.49
CA GLU A 163 -9.85 -0.69 -12.85
C GLU A 163 -9.93 -1.22 -14.29
N VAL A 164 -9.35 -0.49 -15.25
CA VAL A 164 -9.44 -0.83 -16.68
C VAL A 164 -8.39 -1.82 -17.16
N SER A 165 -7.38 -2.13 -16.35
CA SER A 165 -6.28 -3.03 -16.72
C SER A 165 -6.81 -4.40 -17.21
N LYS A 166 -6.16 -4.97 -18.22
CA LYS A 166 -6.49 -6.30 -18.77
C LYS A 166 -5.28 -7.22 -18.81
N ASP A 167 -4.29 -6.93 -17.97
CA ASP A 167 -3.07 -7.74 -17.90
C ASP A 167 -3.45 -9.19 -17.53
N PRO A 168 -3.16 -10.19 -18.38
CA PRO A 168 -3.45 -11.59 -18.13
C PRO A 168 -2.84 -12.12 -16.81
N SER A 169 -1.68 -11.59 -16.41
CA SER A 169 -0.99 -11.97 -15.17
C SER A 169 -1.70 -11.45 -13.92
N GLU A 170 -2.57 -10.45 -14.05
CA GLU A 170 -3.22 -9.73 -12.94
C GLU A 170 -4.74 -9.92 -12.92
N LEU A 171 -5.26 -10.94 -13.62
CA LEU A 171 -6.71 -11.22 -13.66
C LEU A 171 -7.20 -11.98 -12.43
N GLU A 172 -6.32 -12.71 -11.74
CA GLU A 172 -6.69 -13.52 -10.59
C GLU A 172 -7.23 -12.64 -9.45
N GLY A 173 -8.44 -12.95 -8.96
CA GLY A 173 -9.10 -12.16 -7.92
C GLY A 173 -9.65 -10.79 -8.34
N LYS A 174 -9.30 -10.30 -9.54
CA LYS A 174 -9.69 -8.96 -10.00
C LYS A 174 -11.19 -8.74 -10.04
N GLY A 175 -11.95 -9.68 -10.61
CA GLY A 175 -13.40 -9.55 -10.70
C GLY A 175 -14.10 -9.50 -9.33
N VAL A 176 -13.51 -10.17 -8.34
CA VAL A 176 -14.02 -10.19 -6.97
C VAL A 176 -13.66 -8.90 -6.25
N ALA A 177 -12.42 -8.43 -6.40
CA ALA A 177 -11.98 -7.13 -5.90
C ALA A 177 -12.83 -5.99 -6.49
N LEU A 178 -13.04 -5.95 -7.82
CA LEU A 178 -13.87 -4.94 -8.50
C LEU A 178 -15.29 -4.87 -7.94
N LYS A 179 -15.93 -6.03 -7.69
CA LYS A 179 -17.26 -6.08 -7.08
C LYS A 179 -17.29 -5.47 -5.68
N SER A 180 -16.22 -5.62 -4.90
CA SER A 180 -16.09 -5.03 -3.57
C SER A 180 -15.98 -3.50 -3.63
N VAL A 181 -15.15 -2.99 -4.55
CA VAL A 181 -14.81 -1.58 -4.63
C VAL A 181 -15.67 -0.80 -5.62
N THR A 182 -16.74 -1.39 -6.16
CA THR A 182 -17.64 -0.70 -7.12
C THR A 182 -18.16 0.63 -6.55
N ALA A 183 -18.60 0.63 -5.29
CA ALA A 183 -19.08 1.85 -4.64
C ALA A 183 -17.98 2.91 -4.42
N PHE A 184 -16.70 2.51 -4.44
CA PHE A 184 -15.56 3.44 -4.33
C PHE A 184 -15.39 4.18 -5.66
N PHE A 185 -15.39 3.45 -6.77
CA PHE A 185 -15.32 4.04 -8.11
C PHE A 185 -16.53 4.89 -8.47
N THR A 186 -17.74 4.50 -8.06
CA THR A 186 -18.93 5.36 -8.21
C THR A 186 -18.71 6.70 -7.50
N TRP A 187 -18.24 6.66 -6.25
CA TRP A 187 -17.97 7.86 -5.47
C TRP A 187 -16.86 8.73 -6.07
N LEU A 188 -15.77 8.14 -6.59
CA LEU A 188 -14.70 8.88 -7.27
C LEU A 188 -15.23 9.65 -8.50
N ARG A 189 -16.00 8.98 -9.36
CA ARG A 189 -16.59 9.61 -10.55
C ARG A 189 -17.57 10.73 -10.18
N GLU A 190 -18.40 10.53 -9.16
CA GLU A 190 -19.31 11.59 -8.65
C GLU A 190 -18.56 12.81 -8.11
N ALA A 191 -17.42 12.59 -7.44
CA ALA A 191 -16.58 13.67 -6.92
C ALA A 191 -15.90 14.47 -8.05
N GLU A 192 -15.46 13.79 -9.10
CA GLU A 192 -14.88 14.38 -10.30
C GLU A 192 -15.91 15.23 -11.06
N GLU A 193 -17.09 14.68 -11.34
CA GLU A 193 -18.18 15.41 -12.02
C GLU A 193 -18.62 16.66 -11.24
N GLU A 194 -18.73 16.56 -9.91
CA GLU A 194 -19.08 17.70 -9.08
C GLU A 194 -17.96 18.76 -9.08
N SER A 195 -16.70 18.34 -9.08
CA SER A 195 -15.56 19.25 -9.19
C SER A 195 -15.56 19.97 -10.54
N GLY A 196 -15.86 19.27 -11.63
CA GLY A 196 -16.02 19.84 -12.97
C GLY A 196 -17.19 20.83 -13.07
N ARG A 197 -18.37 20.45 -12.54
CA ARG A 197 -19.53 21.36 -12.41
C ARG A 197 -19.19 22.60 -11.60
N GLN A 198 -18.43 22.44 -10.51
CA GLN A 198 -18.03 23.54 -9.65
C GLN A 198 -16.97 24.44 -10.28
N LEU A 199 -16.06 23.90 -11.10
CA LEU A 199 -15.12 24.68 -11.92
C LEU A 199 -15.84 25.50 -13.00
N ILE A 200 -16.83 24.90 -13.67
CA ILE A 200 -17.65 25.61 -14.66
C ILE A 200 -18.41 26.76 -13.98
N ARG A 201 -18.98 26.53 -12.80
CA ARG A 201 -19.61 27.59 -11.98
C ARG A 201 -18.61 28.64 -11.46
N ARG A 202 -17.32 28.30 -11.34
CA ARG A 202 -16.26 29.21 -10.88
C ARG A 202 -15.62 30.03 -11.99
N ARG A 203 -15.79 29.68 -13.27
CA ARG A 203 -15.43 30.58 -14.38
C ARG A 203 -16.18 31.92 -14.31
N ASP A 204 -17.30 31.95 -13.59
CA ASP A 204 -18.09 33.14 -13.32
C ASP A 204 -17.73 33.85 -11.99
N LEU A 205 -16.67 33.42 -11.27
CA LEU A 205 -16.24 33.98 -9.98
C LEU A 205 -14.83 34.57 -10.04
N PRO A 206 -14.54 35.68 -9.32
CA PRO A 206 -13.23 36.31 -9.32
C PRO A 206 -12.13 35.41 -8.75
N ILE A 207 -10.94 35.50 -9.36
CA ILE A 207 -9.79 34.56 -9.32
C ILE A 207 -9.21 34.26 -7.92
N SER A 208 -9.59 34.98 -6.86
CA SER A 208 -8.92 34.94 -5.55
C SER A 208 -9.19 33.71 -4.67
N ALA A 209 -9.76 32.62 -5.17
CA ALA A 209 -10.18 31.49 -4.34
C ALA A 209 -9.96 30.09 -4.97
N GLU A 210 -8.71 29.76 -5.31
CA GLU A 210 -8.34 28.39 -5.70
C GLU A 210 -7.75 27.61 -4.51
N ARG A 211 -8.42 26.53 -4.12
CA ARG A 211 -7.87 25.41 -3.32
C ARG A 211 -8.49 24.08 -3.80
N PRO A 212 -7.78 22.94 -3.70
CA PRO A 212 -8.22 21.64 -4.21
C PRO A 212 -9.55 21.15 -3.59
N ILE A 213 -10.44 20.60 -4.42
CA ILE A 213 -11.85 20.32 -4.12
C ILE A 213 -12.04 19.01 -3.32
N ALA A 214 -11.26 17.97 -3.62
CA ALA A 214 -11.38 16.64 -2.99
C ALA A 214 -11.13 16.69 -1.47
N LYS A 215 -10.02 17.34 -1.04
CA LYS A 215 -9.69 17.51 0.39
C LYS A 215 -10.71 18.38 1.13
N LYS A 216 -11.40 19.30 0.44
CA LYS A 216 -12.40 20.19 1.03
C LYS A 216 -13.72 19.46 1.33
N LYS A 217 -14.20 18.59 0.43
CA LYS A 217 -15.46 17.86 0.61
C LYS A 217 -15.37 16.86 1.77
N LYS A 218 -14.22 16.17 1.91
CA LYS A 218 -13.95 15.29 3.07
C LYS A 218 -13.86 16.07 4.37
N LYS A 219 -13.14 17.20 4.41
CA LYS A 219 -13.11 18.10 5.59
C LYS A 219 -14.51 18.61 5.95
N GLU A 220 -15.34 18.99 4.99
CA GLU A 220 -16.72 19.43 5.24
C GLU A 220 -17.62 18.30 5.77
N ILE A 221 -17.49 17.09 5.25
CA ILE A 221 -18.22 15.91 5.75
C ILE A 221 -17.79 15.58 7.18
N GLN A 222 -16.48 15.57 7.44
CA GLN A 222 -15.91 15.28 8.75
C GLN A 222 -16.27 16.36 9.78
N LEU A 223 -16.27 17.63 9.37
CA LEU A 223 -16.71 18.76 10.19
C LEU A 223 -18.22 18.67 10.50
N LYS A 224 -19.07 18.34 9.52
CA LYS A 224 -20.51 18.13 9.73
C LYS A 224 -20.80 16.95 10.68
N GLN A 225 -20.02 15.88 10.60
CA GLN A 225 -20.11 14.75 11.53
C GLN A 225 -19.67 15.14 12.96
N MET A 226 -18.62 15.96 13.10
CA MET A 226 -18.15 16.48 14.39
C MET A 226 -19.21 17.38 15.05
N TYR A 227 -19.82 18.29 14.30
CA TYR A 227 -20.90 19.16 14.81
C TYR A 227 -22.15 18.38 15.22
N LYS A 228 -22.54 17.34 14.46
CA LYS A 228 -23.63 16.44 14.88
C LYS A 228 -23.30 15.71 16.19
N LYS A 229 -22.06 15.27 16.38
CA LYS A 229 -21.63 14.57 17.60
C LYS A 229 -21.65 15.48 18.83
N ASN A 230 -21.24 16.74 18.69
CA ASN A 230 -21.25 17.73 19.78
C ASN A 230 -22.65 18.28 20.07
N SER A 231 -23.54 18.35 19.09
CA SER A 231 -24.94 18.77 19.30
C SER A 231 -25.72 17.80 20.19
N THR A 232 -25.35 16.52 20.23
CA THR A 232 -25.98 15.51 21.09
C THR A 232 -25.58 15.65 22.57
N TYR A 233 -24.49 16.36 22.88
CA TYR A 233 -24.05 16.63 24.27
C TYR A 233 -24.62 17.93 24.86
N MET A 234 -25.29 18.76 24.05
CA MET A 234 -25.87 20.03 24.49
C MET A 234 -27.40 19.94 24.73
N HIS A 235 -27.98 18.75 24.64
CA HIS A 235 -29.42 18.48 24.89
C HIS A 235 -29.63 17.34 25.91
N ARG A 236 -28.70 17.16 26.84
CA ARG A 236 -28.91 16.40 28.09
C ARG A 236 -28.73 17.31 29.28
#